data_AF-A0A1Z9TUB5-F1
#
_entry.id   AF-A0A1Z9TUB5-F1
#
_cell.length_a   1.000
_cell.length_b   1.000
_cell.length_c   1.000
_cell.angle_alpha   90.00
_cell.angle_beta   90.00
_cell.angle_gamma   90.00
#
_symmetry.space_group_name_H-M   'P 1'
#
loop_
_entity.id
_entity.type
_entity.pdbx_description
1 polymer ?
#
loop_
_entity_poly.entity_id
_entity_poly.type
_entity_poly.pdbx_seq_one_letter_code
_entity_poly.pdbx_strand_id
1 'polypeptide(L)'
;MNISLRLKLVDFLEHEEILIPLISDISKTTQPFSIYFWYEDTADINSPTFQKFLNDWESKSNARYKTMIKILKDCREFAWFDICPPDIKLNSRFRYNYNSPGGVILGLKTFKDCYDFVTKDKTVKKQKRNDYEDSNSRE
;
A
#
# COMPACT_ATOMS: atom_id res chain seq x y z
N MET A 1 5.87 13.11 -2.60
CA MET A 1 5.13 12.37 -1.55
C MET A 1 5.80 11.02 -1.40
N ASN A 2 6.19 10.58 -0.21
CA ASN A 2 6.74 9.23 -0.04
C ASN A 2 5.59 8.22 0.03
N ILE A 3 5.49 7.36 -0.99
CA ILE A 3 4.40 6.40 -1.13
C ILE A 3 4.94 5.04 -0.74
N SER A 4 4.26 4.41 0.22
CA SER A 4 4.59 3.07 0.70
C SER A 4 3.34 2.20 0.74
N LEU A 5 3.47 0.98 0.21
CA LEU A 5 2.47 -0.07 0.23
C LEU A 5 2.91 -1.12 1.25
N ARG A 6 2.06 -1.46 2.22
CA ARG A 6 2.32 -2.52 3.19
C ARG A 6 1.38 -3.71 2.99
N LEU A 7 1.93 -4.92 3.01
CA LEU A 7 1.25 -6.18 2.71
C LEU A 7 1.66 -7.27 3.71
N LYS A 8 0.76 -8.19 4.06
CA LYS A 8 1.12 -9.45 4.72
C LYS A 8 1.82 -10.35 3.71
N LEU A 9 3.00 -10.85 4.09
CA LEU A 9 3.87 -11.63 3.21
C LEU A 9 3.27 -12.99 2.86
N VAL A 10 2.75 -13.72 3.85
CA VAL A 10 2.21 -15.07 3.63
C VAL A 10 1.08 -15.05 2.60
N ASP A 11 0.11 -14.16 2.79
CA ASP A 11 -1.03 -14.01 1.89
C ASP A 11 -0.62 -13.52 0.49
N PHE A 12 0.50 -12.79 0.39
CA PHE A 12 1.08 -12.41 -0.89
C PHE A 12 1.65 -13.62 -1.63
N LEU A 13 2.37 -14.50 -0.94
CA LEU A 13 3.01 -15.68 -1.53
C LEU A 13 1.98 -16.65 -2.11
N GLU A 14 0.81 -16.80 -1.49
CA GLU A 14 -0.28 -17.65 -1.99
C GLU A 14 -0.80 -17.20 -3.37
N HIS A 15 -0.58 -15.94 -3.74
CA HIS A 15 -1.09 -15.32 -4.96
C HIS A 15 -0.02 -14.60 -5.78
N GLU A 16 1.26 -14.98 -5.60
CA GLU A 16 2.42 -14.32 -6.22
C GLU A 16 2.25 -14.16 -7.74
N GLU A 17 1.81 -15.22 -8.43
CA GLU A 17 1.68 -15.25 -9.89
C GLU A 17 0.73 -14.16 -10.44
N ILE A 18 -0.27 -13.77 -9.65
CA ILE A 18 -1.25 -12.74 -10.01
C ILE A 18 -0.78 -11.36 -9.52
N LEU A 19 -0.21 -11.29 -8.32
CA LEU A 19 0.16 -10.03 -7.68
C LEU A 19 1.42 -9.40 -8.29
N ILE A 20 2.42 -10.19 -8.69
CA ILE A 20 3.65 -9.68 -9.31
C ILE A 20 3.37 -8.87 -10.58
N PRO A 21 2.61 -9.40 -11.58
CA PRO A 21 2.27 -8.63 -12.77
C PRO A 21 1.53 -7.33 -12.44
N LEU A 22 0.59 -7.37 -11.48
CA LEU A 22 -0.17 -6.18 -11.06
C LEU A 22 0.74 -5.11 -10.45
N ILE A 23 1.66 -5.49 -9.54
CA ILE A 23 2.63 -4.56 -8.94
C ILE A 23 3.56 -3.99 -10.02
N SER A 24 4.01 -4.83 -10.95
CA SER A 24 4.85 -4.41 -12.07
C SER A 24 4.14 -3.36 -12.92
N ASP A 25 2.87 -3.57 -13.27
CA ASP A 25 2.09 -2.62 -14.07
C ASP A 25 1.80 -1.31 -13.33
N ILE A 26 1.54 -1.36 -12.02
CA ILE A 26 1.44 -0.16 -11.20
C ILE A 26 2.77 0.60 -11.25
N SER A 27 3.91 -0.07 -11.01
CA SER A 27 5.24 0.57 -11.01
C SER A 27 5.64 1.22 -12.35
N LYS A 28 5.09 0.75 -13.47
CA LYS A 28 5.31 1.36 -14.80
C LYS A 28 4.55 2.68 -14.95
N THR A 29 3.38 2.78 -14.34
CA THR A 29 2.42 3.89 -14.50
C THR A 29 2.49 4.93 -13.39
N THR A 30 3.09 4.58 -12.25
CA THR A 30 3.21 5.46 -11.08
C THR A 30 4.64 5.94 -10.85
N GLN A 31 4.80 6.97 -10.02
CA GLN A 31 6.11 7.30 -9.43
C GLN A 31 6.62 6.14 -8.55
N PRO A 32 7.94 6.06 -8.31
CA PRO A 32 8.52 5.06 -7.44
C PRO A 32 7.89 5.04 -6.05
N PHE A 33 7.71 3.84 -5.50
CA PHE A 33 7.13 3.62 -4.17
C PHE A 33 7.85 2.48 -3.44
N SER A 34 7.71 2.42 -2.12
CA SER A 34 8.29 1.34 -1.31
C SER A 34 7.25 0.28 -1.01
N ILE A 35 7.65 -0.99 -1.04
CA ILE A 35 6.84 -2.14 -0.63
C ILE A 35 7.37 -2.65 0.72
N TYR A 36 6.48 -2.75 1.69
CA TYR A 36 6.76 -3.29 3.02
C TYR A 36 6.01 -4.60 3.19
N PHE A 37 6.74 -5.70 3.28
CA PHE A 37 6.17 -6.97 3.66
C PHE A 37 6.33 -7.19 5.16
N TRP A 38 5.29 -7.73 5.78
CA TRP A 38 5.35 -8.17 7.16
C TRP A 38 4.87 -9.61 7.33
N TYR A 39 5.40 -10.30 8.34
CA TYR A 39 5.00 -11.65 8.70
C TYR A 39 4.91 -11.80 10.22
N GLU A 40 4.16 -12.80 10.67
CA GLU A 40 4.05 -13.12 12.10
C GLU A 40 5.27 -13.92 12.57
N ASP A 41 5.68 -13.76 13.83
CA ASP A 41 6.85 -14.45 14.41
C ASP A 41 6.72 -15.99 14.38
N THR A 42 5.49 -16.48 14.25
CA THR A 42 5.13 -17.90 14.12
C THR A 42 5.24 -18.45 12.70
N ALA A 43 5.42 -17.59 11.69
CA ALA A 43 5.50 -18.02 10.30
C ALA A 43 6.82 -18.78 10.04
N ASP A 44 6.76 -19.87 9.27
CA ASP A 44 7.97 -20.62 8.88
C ASP A 44 8.71 -19.93 7.73
N ILE A 45 9.42 -18.87 8.11
CA ILE A 45 10.29 -18.06 7.26
C ILE A 45 11.53 -18.83 6.79
N ASN A 46 11.89 -19.94 7.45
CA ASN A 46 13.03 -20.77 7.03
C ASN A 46 12.64 -21.80 5.98
N SER A 47 11.36 -21.84 5.58
CA SER A 47 10.92 -22.75 4.54
C SER A 47 11.69 -22.51 3.23
N PRO A 48 12.02 -23.59 2.48
CA PRO A 48 12.65 -23.47 1.16
C PRO A 48 11.86 -22.57 0.20
N THR A 49 10.54 -22.53 0.36
CA THR A 49 9.62 -21.67 -0.41
C THR A 49 9.93 -20.19 -0.20
N PHE A 50 10.18 -19.76 1.04
CA PHE A 50 10.50 -18.37 1.33
C PHE A 50 11.86 -17.95 0.77
N GLN A 51 12.88 -18.79 0.91
CA GLN A 51 14.21 -18.50 0.33
C GLN A 51 14.15 -18.44 -1.20
N LYS A 52 13.39 -19.36 -1.83
CA LYS A 52 13.16 -19.33 -3.26
C LYS A 52 12.46 -18.03 -3.67
N PHE A 53 11.42 -17.62 -2.94
CA PHE A 53 10.74 -16.36 -3.20
C PHE A 53 11.68 -15.17 -3.10
N LEU A 54 12.54 -15.06 -2.07
CA LEU A 54 13.47 -13.94 -1.96
C LEU A 54 14.39 -13.84 -3.18
N ASN A 55 14.96 -14.97 -3.63
CA ASN A 55 15.82 -15.02 -4.80
C ASN A 55 15.07 -14.66 -6.10
N ASP A 56 13.86 -15.20 -6.27
CA ASP A 56 12.99 -14.92 -7.41
C ASP A 56 12.50 -13.46 -7.40
N TRP A 57 12.23 -12.91 -6.21
CA TRP A 57 11.78 -11.54 -6.03
C TRP A 57 12.89 -10.54 -6.31
N GLU A 58 14.11 -10.78 -5.82
CA GLU A 58 15.26 -9.92 -6.11
C GLU A 58 15.57 -9.89 -7.62
N SER A 59 15.51 -11.04 -8.29
CA SER A 59 15.73 -11.14 -9.74
C SER A 59 14.60 -10.49 -10.56
N LYS A 60 13.36 -10.52 -10.07
CA LYS A 60 12.20 -9.85 -10.70
C LYS A 60 12.01 -8.40 -10.24
N SER A 61 12.75 -7.95 -9.23
CA SER A 61 12.55 -6.64 -8.61
C SER A 61 12.91 -5.53 -9.60
N ASN A 62 11.99 -4.59 -9.79
CA ASN A 62 12.21 -3.44 -10.66
C ASN A 62 12.85 -2.29 -9.88
N ALA A 63 13.74 -1.53 -10.52
CA ALA A 63 14.38 -0.33 -9.95
C ALA A 63 13.41 0.77 -9.49
N ARG A 64 12.11 0.63 -9.76
CA ARG A 64 11.04 1.59 -9.43
C ARG A 64 10.37 1.32 -8.09
N TYR A 65 10.66 0.21 -7.41
CA TYR A 65 10.19 0.03 -6.05
C TYR A 65 11.24 -0.63 -5.17
N LYS A 66 11.35 -0.13 -3.94
CA LYS A 66 12.21 -0.70 -2.91
C LYS A 66 11.41 -1.63 -2.04
N THR A 67 11.94 -2.82 -1.76
CA THR A 67 11.27 -3.79 -0.87
C THR A 67 11.93 -3.80 0.50
N MET A 68 11.13 -3.91 1.56
CA MET A 68 11.56 -4.09 2.94
C MET A 68 10.71 -5.19 3.59
N ILE A 69 11.32 -6.11 4.32
CA ILE A 69 10.64 -7.23 4.97
C ILE A 69 10.89 -7.16 6.47
N LYS A 70 9.84 -7.26 7.29
CA LYS A 70 9.93 -7.15 8.76
C LYS A 70 9.00 -8.13 9.48
N ILE A 71 9.32 -8.43 10.72
CA ILE A 71 8.39 -9.13 11.62
C ILE A 71 7.32 -8.13 12.06
N LEU A 72 6.06 -8.56 12.18
CA LEU A 72 4.92 -7.73 12.57
C LEU A 72 5.20 -6.90 13.85
N LYS A 73 5.86 -7.50 14.84
CA LYS A 73 6.22 -6.84 16.12
C LYS A 73 7.10 -5.59 15.93
N ASP A 74 7.87 -5.56 14.85
CA ASP A 74 8.78 -4.48 14.50
C ASP A 74 8.18 -3.50 13.48
N CYS A 75 6.97 -3.77 12.98
CA CYS A 75 6.26 -2.93 12.01
C CYS A 75 5.64 -1.68 12.64
N ARG A 76 6.48 -0.80 13.21
CA ARG A 76 6.05 0.47 13.80
C ARG A 76 6.00 1.62 12.79
N GLU A 77 6.59 1.43 11.61
CA GLU A 77 6.62 2.46 10.60
C GLU A 77 5.23 2.79 10.06
N PHE A 78 5.09 4.06 9.70
CA PHE A 78 3.93 4.56 8.98
C PHE A 78 3.92 4.04 7.54
N ALA A 79 2.82 3.41 7.13
CA ALA A 79 2.58 3.06 5.73
C ALA A 79 1.63 4.07 5.09
N TRP A 80 1.87 4.43 3.82
CA TRP A 80 0.93 5.29 3.11
C TRP A 80 -0.36 4.52 2.78
N PHE A 81 -0.25 3.26 2.35
CA PHE A 81 -1.38 2.37 2.12
C PHE A 81 -1.11 1.00 2.73
N ASP A 82 -2.08 0.51 3.49
CA ASP A 82 -1.97 -0.74 4.25
C ASP A 82 -3.03 -1.73 3.77
N ILE A 83 -2.62 -2.91 3.30
CA ILE A 83 -3.51 -4.01 2.93
C ILE A 83 -3.28 -5.10 3.96
N CYS A 84 -4.24 -5.27 4.86
CA CYS A 84 -4.08 -6.19 5.98
C CYS A 84 -5.39 -6.88 6.37
N PRO A 85 -5.30 -8.00 7.11
CA PRO A 85 -6.46 -8.57 7.79
C PRO A 85 -7.05 -7.58 8.82
N PRO A 86 -8.35 -7.68 9.17
CA PRO A 86 -9.06 -6.68 9.98
C PRO A 86 -8.62 -6.62 11.46
N ASP A 87 -8.03 -7.69 11.97
CA ASP A 87 -7.49 -7.81 13.33
C ASP A 87 -6.17 -7.06 13.52
N ILE A 88 -5.46 -6.77 12.42
CA ILE A 88 -4.17 -6.09 12.44
C ILE A 88 -4.35 -4.58 12.42
N LYS A 89 -3.84 -3.92 13.47
CA LYS A 89 -3.90 -2.46 13.62
C LYS A 89 -2.51 -1.85 13.65
N LEU A 90 -1.99 -1.55 12.47
CA LEU A 90 -0.75 -0.78 12.30
C LEU A 90 -1.05 0.70 11.97
N ASN A 91 -0.04 1.56 11.92
CA ASN A 91 -0.26 2.96 11.54
C ASN A 91 -0.22 3.13 10.02
N SER A 92 -1.25 3.75 9.43
CA SER A 92 -1.25 4.07 8.00
C SER A 92 -2.15 5.27 7.65
N ARG A 93 -1.97 5.85 6.44
CA ARG A 93 -2.88 6.89 5.91
C ARG A 93 -4.16 6.29 5.37
N PHE A 94 -4.01 5.28 4.51
CA PHE A 94 -5.10 4.54 3.91
C PHE A 94 -4.99 3.08 4.33
N ARG A 95 -6.14 2.40 4.40
CA ARG A 95 -6.22 0.99 4.76
C ARG A 95 -7.29 0.30 3.94
N TYR A 96 -6.97 -0.91 3.49
CA TYR A 96 -7.90 -1.86 2.94
C TYR A 96 -7.87 -3.14 3.79
N ASN A 97 -9.03 -3.50 4.35
CA ASN A 97 -9.17 -4.73 5.13
C ASN A 97 -9.73 -5.85 4.25
N TYR A 98 -9.15 -7.04 4.34
CA TYR A 98 -9.66 -8.22 3.65
C TYR A 98 -9.96 -9.36 4.62
N ASN A 99 -10.95 -10.18 4.29
CA ASN A 99 -11.39 -11.30 5.12
C ASN A 99 -10.79 -12.66 4.68
N SER A 100 -10.13 -12.70 3.52
CA SER A 100 -9.48 -13.91 3.00
C SER A 100 -8.19 -13.53 2.23
N PRO A 101 -7.19 -14.42 2.15
CA PRO A 101 -5.92 -14.13 1.48
C PRO A 101 -6.06 -13.58 0.06
N GLY A 102 -7.01 -14.11 -0.72
CA GLY A 102 -7.33 -13.63 -2.08
C GLY A 102 -7.80 -12.17 -2.14
N GLY A 103 -8.26 -11.60 -1.02
CA GLY A 103 -8.64 -10.20 -0.92
C GLY A 103 -7.47 -9.21 -1.12
N VAL A 104 -6.21 -9.66 -0.98
CA VAL A 104 -5.02 -8.85 -1.28
C VAL A 104 -5.03 -8.36 -2.74
N ILE A 105 -5.56 -9.15 -3.67
CA ILE A 105 -5.67 -8.78 -5.10
C ILE A 105 -6.57 -7.55 -5.27
N LEU A 106 -7.73 -7.54 -4.61
CA LEU A 106 -8.65 -6.40 -4.64
C LEU A 106 -8.08 -5.20 -3.87
N GLY A 107 -7.36 -5.45 -2.77
CA GLY A 107 -6.63 -4.41 -2.06
C GLY A 107 -5.63 -3.69 -2.94
N LEU A 108 -4.90 -4.42 -3.80
CA LEU A 108 -3.90 -3.83 -4.69
C LEU A 108 -4.53 -2.97 -5.79
N LYS A 109 -5.70 -3.37 -6.30
CA LYS A 109 -6.51 -2.51 -7.19
C LYS A 109 -6.95 -1.23 -6.48
N THR A 110 -7.43 -1.36 -5.25
CA THR A 110 -7.83 -0.20 -4.43
C THR A 110 -6.65 0.73 -4.13
N PHE A 111 -5.46 0.18 -3.89
CA PHE A 111 -4.23 0.96 -3.77
C PHE A 111 -3.97 1.81 -5.01
N LYS A 112 -4.09 1.23 -6.21
CA LYS A 112 -3.95 1.95 -7.48
C LYS A 112 -4.99 3.07 -7.61
N ASP A 113 -6.25 2.77 -7.34
CA ASP A 113 -7.32 3.77 -7.43
C ASP A 113 -7.08 4.94 -6.47
N CYS A 114 -6.64 4.65 -5.24
CA CYS A 114 -6.25 5.69 -4.27
C CYS A 114 -5.00 6.45 -4.70
N TYR A 115 -4.02 5.78 -5.29
CA TYR A 115 -2.83 6.43 -5.85
C TYR A 115 -3.27 7.45 -6.90
N ASP A 116 -3.99 7.00 -7.92
CA ASP A 116 -4.45 7.82 -9.03
C ASP A 116 -5.32 8.98 -8.53
N PHE A 117 -6.21 8.74 -7.57
CA PHE A 117 -7.03 9.79 -6.98
C PHE A 117 -6.20 10.90 -6.30
N VAL A 118 -5.11 10.53 -5.61
CA VAL A 118 -4.29 11.49 -4.87
C VAL A 118 -3.28 12.19 -5.77
N THR A 119 -2.76 11.51 -6.81
CA THR A 119 -1.74 12.06 -7.70
C THR A 119 -2.29 12.71 -8.97
N LYS A 120 -3.54 12.43 -9.35
CA LYS A 120 -4.17 13.09 -10.50
C LYS A 120 -4.21 14.59 -10.26
N ASP A 121 -3.76 15.36 -11.25
CA ASP A 121 -3.79 16.81 -11.22
C ASP A 121 -5.21 17.28 -10.92
N LYS A 122 -5.40 17.77 -9.70
CA LYS A 122 -6.66 18.38 -9.32
C LYS A 122 -6.71 19.69 -10.06
N THR A 123 -7.61 19.78 -11.05
CA THR A 123 -7.96 21.06 -11.67
C THR A 123 -8.10 22.09 -10.57
N VAL A 124 -7.34 23.18 -10.62
CA VAL A 124 -7.38 24.25 -9.62
C VAL A 124 -8.76 24.89 -9.66
N LYS A 125 -9.71 24.30 -8.93
CA LYS A 125 -11.01 24.90 -8.71
C LYS A 125 -10.76 26.08 -7.79
N LYS A 126 -11.10 27.29 -8.24
CA LYS A 126 -11.09 28.48 -7.37
C LYS A 126 -11.93 28.13 -6.13
N GLN A 127 -11.27 28.12 -4.97
CA GLN A 127 -11.94 27.87 -3.70
C GLN A 127 -13.02 28.94 -3.51
N LYS A 128 -14.27 28.51 -3.33
CA LYS A 128 -15.37 29.43 -3.03
C LYS A 128 -15.14 29.97 -1.61
N ARG A 129 -14.87 31.28 -1.48
CA ARG A 129 -14.93 31.97 -0.18
C ARG A 129 -16.41 32.20 0.14
N ASN A 130 -16.81 31.83 1.36
CA ASN A 130 -18.11 32.20 1.94
C ASN A 130 -17.91 33.31 3.00
N ASP A 131 -16.94 34.20 2.79
CA ASP A 131 -16.84 35.41 3.61
C ASP A 131 -17.97 36.33 3.16
N TYR A 132 -19.10 36.27 3.87
CA TYR A 132 -20.24 37.16 3.65
C TYR A 132 -19.87 38.57 4.13
N GLU A 133 -19.99 39.56 3.26
CA GLU A 133 -20.08 40.98 3.63
C GLU A 133 -21.48 41.28 4.19
N ASP A 134 -21.79 40.77 5.38
CA ASP A 134 -23.06 41.13 6.04
C ASP A 134 -22.89 41.40 7.55
N SER A 135 -21.77 42.00 7.91
CA SER A 135 -21.48 42.46 9.28
C SER A 135 -22.00 43.87 9.58
N ASN A 136 -23.06 44.34 8.90
CA ASN A 136 -23.56 45.70 9.04
C ASN A 136 -25.06 45.78 9.37
N SER A 137 -25.55 44.90 10.25
CA SER A 137 -26.92 45.00 10.79
C SER A 137 -26.93 44.92 12.32
N ARG A 138 -26.48 46.00 12.96
CA ARG A 138 -26.90 46.37 14.33
C ARG A 138 -26.99 47.89 14.40
N GLU A 139 -28.15 48.41 13.99
CA GLU A 139 -28.66 49.72 14.42
C GLU A 139 -29.20 49.63 15.85
#